data_AF-A0A6A6CRX0-F1
#
_entry.id   AF-A0A6A6CRX0-F1
#
_cell.length_a   1.000
_cell.length_b   1.000
_cell.length_c   1.000
_cell.angle_alpha   90.00
_cell.angle_beta   90.00
_cell.angle_gamma   90.00
#
_symmetry.space_group_name_H-M   'P 1'
#
loop_
_entity.id
_entity.type
_entity.pdbx_description
1 polymer ?
#
loop_
_entity_poly.entity_id
_entity_poly.type
_entity_poly.pdbx_seq_one_letter_code
_entity_poly.pdbx_strand_id
1 'polypeptide(L)'
;MASNSKPSAPYAQQITVSILPDGRTLTFSDGFTYAFDNVELLNEARRVFFLPRGANAAEYPEFNRHLAGVGDAMMKGICKSQWYKNKDNGRAWDDRFQYGIAMNSFLNHMAEVTGVEDFIMLKDGEPGRWCQVGLAKKDGADTIEAIIGAVWEDCSDVVTTKEVMMRLGVHYPERGEDANKMDDWLDVKRKLKIIG
;
A
#
# COMPACT_ATOMS: atom_id res chain seq x y z
N MET A 1 -25.40 2.60 25.65
CA MET A 1 -24.07 2.92 25.10
C MET A 1 -23.48 1.62 24.58
N ALA A 2 -23.53 1.40 23.27
CA ALA A 2 -22.99 0.19 22.67
C ALA A 2 -21.46 0.34 22.55
N SER A 3 -20.74 -0.54 23.25
CA SER A 3 -19.30 -0.69 23.12
C SER A 3 -19.01 -1.34 21.75
N ASN A 4 -18.63 -0.53 20.77
CA ASN A 4 -18.00 -1.01 19.54
C ASN A 4 -16.61 -1.54 19.88
N SER A 5 -16.53 -2.80 20.33
CA SER A 5 -15.27 -3.51 20.36
C SER A 5 -14.83 -3.75 18.91
N LYS A 6 -13.89 -2.93 18.43
CA LYS A 6 -13.16 -3.21 17.19
C LYS A 6 -12.64 -4.65 17.26
N PRO A 7 -12.85 -5.48 16.23
CA PRO A 7 -12.35 -6.85 16.23
C PRO A 7 -10.82 -6.82 16.33
N SER A 8 -10.29 -7.53 17.31
CA SER A 8 -8.85 -7.80 17.42
C SER A 8 -8.48 -8.80 16.32
N ALA A 9 -7.50 -8.44 15.49
CA ALA A 9 -7.16 -9.18 14.27
C ALA A 9 -6.85 -10.66 14.56
N PRO A 10 -7.20 -11.54 13.60
CA PRO A 10 -6.16 -11.95 12.66
C PRO A 10 -6.66 -11.90 11.20
N TYR A 11 -6.15 -10.89 10.48
CA TYR A 11 -6.06 -10.77 9.01
C TYR A 11 -7.36 -10.57 8.25
N ALA A 12 -7.56 -9.31 7.88
CA ALA A 12 -8.75 -8.74 7.28
C ALA A 12 -9.32 -9.64 6.17
N GLN A 13 -10.65 -9.71 6.15
CA GLN A 13 -11.40 -10.04 4.94
C GLN A 13 -10.70 -9.36 3.76
N GLN A 14 -10.43 -10.11 2.68
CA GLN A 14 -9.76 -9.55 1.51
C GLN A 14 -10.58 -8.36 1.00
N ILE A 15 -10.07 -7.15 1.22
CA ILE A 15 -10.70 -5.93 0.76
C ILE A 15 -10.13 -5.66 -0.62
N THR A 16 -11.01 -5.58 -1.62
CA THR A 16 -10.62 -5.14 -2.95
C THR A 16 -10.86 -3.65 -3.11
N VAL A 17 -10.06 -3.00 -3.96
CA VAL A 17 -10.16 -1.60 -4.29
C VAL A 17 -10.43 -1.44 -5.79
N SER A 18 -11.23 -0.44 -6.13
CA SER A 18 -11.44 -0.01 -7.52
C SER A 18 -11.58 1.51 -7.58
N ILE A 19 -11.43 2.08 -8.78
CA ILE A 19 -11.67 3.50 -9.03
C ILE A 19 -13.09 3.64 -9.60
N LEU A 20 -13.90 4.52 -9.02
CA LEU A 20 -15.24 4.81 -9.55
C LEU A 20 -15.17 5.48 -10.94
N PRO A 21 -16.26 5.46 -11.73
CA PRO A 21 -16.30 6.10 -13.05
C PRO A 21 -16.01 7.60 -13.06
N ASP A 22 -16.05 8.27 -11.90
CA ASP A 22 -15.65 9.66 -11.74
C ASP A 22 -14.15 9.90 -11.89
N GLY A 23 -13.33 8.83 -11.89
CA GLY A 23 -11.89 8.88 -12.04
C GLY A 23 -11.13 9.46 -10.85
N ARG A 24 -11.82 9.80 -9.74
CA ARG A 24 -11.21 10.46 -8.56
C ARG A 24 -11.50 9.75 -7.24
N THR A 25 -12.39 8.77 -7.22
CA THR A 25 -12.80 8.11 -5.98
C THR A 25 -12.32 6.67 -5.94
N LEU A 26 -11.54 6.34 -4.91
CA LEU A 26 -11.28 4.95 -4.51
C LEU A 26 -12.52 4.42 -3.80
N THR A 27 -12.99 3.24 -4.20
CA THR A 27 -14.01 2.50 -3.49
C THR A 27 -13.47 1.15 -3.07
N PHE A 28 -13.76 0.77 -1.84
CA PHE A 28 -13.32 -0.48 -1.23
C PHE A 28 -14.50 -1.42 -1.03
N SER A 29 -14.28 -2.72 -1.10
CA SER A 29 -15.35 -3.72 -1.03
C SER A 29 -16.08 -3.78 0.32
N ASP A 30 -15.53 -3.14 1.36
CA ASP A 30 -16.16 -2.99 2.68
C ASP A 30 -17.09 -1.75 2.76
N GLY A 31 -17.24 -1.00 1.66
CA GLY A 31 -18.09 0.18 1.56
C GLY A 31 -17.40 1.50 1.91
N PHE A 32 -16.11 1.48 2.29
CA PHE A 32 -15.34 2.71 2.46
C PHE A 32 -15.02 3.35 1.10
N THR A 33 -15.02 4.68 1.06
CA THR A 33 -14.63 5.44 -0.12
C THR A 33 -13.70 6.58 0.26
N TYR A 34 -12.79 6.92 -0.65
CA TYR A 34 -11.93 8.09 -0.55
C TYR A 34 -11.95 8.85 -1.87
N ALA A 35 -12.49 10.07 -1.86
CA ALA A 35 -12.54 10.94 -3.03
C ALA A 35 -11.39 11.93 -2.95
N PHE A 36 -10.48 11.87 -3.92
CA PHE A 36 -9.34 12.80 -3.99
C PHE A 36 -9.83 14.21 -4.28
N ASP A 37 -9.35 15.21 -3.55
CA ASP A 37 -9.57 16.63 -3.86
C ASP A 37 -8.75 17.04 -5.11
N ASN A 38 -7.52 16.55 -5.19
CA ASN A 38 -6.63 16.67 -6.34
C ASN A 38 -6.52 15.34 -7.10
N VAL A 39 -7.30 15.21 -8.17
CA VAL A 39 -7.33 14.01 -9.03
C VAL A 39 -5.97 13.71 -9.68
N GLU A 40 -5.10 14.70 -9.85
CA GLU A 40 -3.78 14.48 -10.46
C GLU A 40 -2.88 13.61 -9.57
N LEU A 41 -3.08 13.61 -8.25
CA LEU A 41 -2.35 12.72 -7.33
C LEU A 41 -2.71 11.26 -7.57
N LEU A 42 -3.99 10.94 -7.77
CA LEU A 42 -4.43 9.58 -8.14
C LEU A 42 -3.95 9.21 -9.55
N ASN A 43 -3.97 10.16 -10.50
CA ASN A 43 -3.45 9.93 -11.84
C ASN A 43 -1.95 9.64 -11.86
N GLU A 44 -1.17 10.36 -11.06
CA GLU A 44 0.25 10.12 -10.90
C GLU A 44 0.50 8.77 -10.21
N ALA A 45 -0.16 8.52 -9.07
CA ALA A 45 0.07 7.31 -8.28
C ALA A 45 -0.07 6.00 -9.08
N ARG A 46 -1.02 5.97 -10.02
CA ARG A 46 -1.28 4.80 -10.87
C ARG A 46 -0.39 4.69 -12.11
N ARG A 47 0.43 5.71 -12.43
CA ARG A 47 1.32 5.67 -13.60
C ARG A 47 2.66 5.07 -13.21
N VAL A 48 2.98 3.89 -13.75
CA VAL A 48 4.24 3.21 -13.44
C VAL A 48 5.29 3.47 -14.51
N PHE A 49 6.55 3.41 -14.07
CA PHE A 49 7.69 3.48 -14.96
C PHE A 49 7.93 2.12 -15.61
N PHE A 50 7.42 1.92 -16.82
CA PHE A 50 7.85 0.83 -17.67
C PHE A 50 8.89 1.33 -18.66
N LEU A 51 10.10 0.78 -18.59
CA LEU A 51 11.10 0.93 -19.64
C LEU A 51 11.05 -0.29 -20.56
N PRO A 52 10.58 -0.15 -21.81
CA PRO A 52 10.80 -1.16 -22.83
C PRO A 52 12.30 -1.47 -22.93
N ARG A 53 12.63 -2.72 -23.26
CA ARG A 53 14.03 -3.12 -23.44
C ARG A 53 14.67 -2.26 -24.55
N GLY A 54 15.73 -1.52 -24.20
CA GLY A 54 16.45 -0.64 -25.13
C GLY A 54 15.92 0.80 -25.20
N ALA A 55 14.89 1.14 -24.43
CA ALA A 55 14.41 2.52 -24.30
C ALA A 55 15.39 3.38 -23.47
N ASN A 56 15.46 4.68 -23.78
CA ASN A 56 16.27 5.63 -23.03
C ASN A 56 15.53 6.05 -21.75
N ALA A 57 16.12 5.79 -20.58
CA ALA A 57 15.55 6.18 -19.29
C ALA A 57 15.21 7.68 -19.18
N ALA A 58 15.93 8.55 -19.88
CA ALA A 58 15.67 9.99 -19.87
C ALA A 58 14.34 10.39 -20.56
N GLU A 59 13.77 9.52 -21.39
CA GLU A 59 12.51 9.76 -22.09
C GLU A 59 11.27 9.35 -21.26
N TYR A 60 11.50 8.78 -20.07
CA TYR A 60 10.46 8.25 -19.20
C TYR A 60 10.61 8.88 -17.80
N PRO A 61 9.81 9.91 -17.45
CA PRO A 61 9.75 10.44 -16.09
C PRO A 61 9.52 9.35 -15.03
N GLU A 62 9.94 9.58 -13.79
CA GLU A 62 9.66 8.66 -12.67
C GLU A 62 8.19 8.76 -12.23
N PHE A 63 7.28 8.12 -12.98
CA PHE A 63 5.86 8.43 -13.04
C PHE A 63 5.02 8.26 -11.77
N ASN A 64 5.51 7.57 -10.74
CA ASN A 64 4.90 7.57 -9.40
C ASN A 64 5.92 7.48 -8.26
N ARG A 65 7.23 7.50 -8.56
CA ARG A 65 8.27 7.20 -7.55
C ARG A 65 8.37 8.27 -6.47
N HIS A 66 8.08 9.52 -6.82
CA HIS A 66 7.95 10.58 -5.83
C HIS A 66 6.89 10.18 -4.80
N LEU A 67 5.67 9.89 -5.25
CA LEU A 67 4.57 9.55 -4.35
C LEU A 67 4.85 8.24 -3.59
N ALA A 68 5.50 7.27 -4.22
CA ALA A 68 5.95 6.05 -3.55
C ALA A 68 6.92 6.36 -2.39
N GLY A 69 7.88 7.26 -2.60
CA GLY A 69 8.78 7.72 -1.54
C GLY A 69 8.06 8.42 -0.37
N VAL A 70 7.03 9.22 -0.67
CA VAL A 70 6.16 9.80 0.36
C VAL A 70 5.38 8.70 1.09
N GLY A 71 4.83 7.74 0.35
CA GLY A 71 4.11 6.59 0.87
C GLY A 71 4.93 5.76 1.85
N ASP A 72 6.13 5.34 1.47
CA ASP A 72 7.06 4.60 2.34
C ASP A 72 7.34 5.37 3.65
N ALA A 73 7.66 6.67 3.53
CA ALA A 73 7.88 7.53 4.69
C ALA A 73 6.66 7.60 5.61
N MET A 74 5.46 7.70 5.04
CA MET A 74 4.20 7.74 5.79
C MET A 74 3.85 6.40 6.43
N MET A 75 3.98 5.28 5.72
CA MET A 75 3.80 3.95 6.29
C MET A 75 4.73 3.74 7.48
N LYS A 76 6.01 4.09 7.33
CA LYS A 76 7.00 3.99 8.39
C LYS A 76 6.64 4.87 9.57
N GLY A 77 6.26 6.13 9.32
CA GLY A 77 5.86 7.10 10.34
C GLY A 77 4.63 6.66 11.13
N ILE A 78 3.56 6.30 10.43
CA ILE A 78 2.29 5.85 11.00
C ILE A 78 2.51 4.62 11.87
N CYS A 79 3.16 3.59 11.33
CA CYS A 79 3.37 2.36 12.07
C CYS A 79 4.32 2.54 13.26
N LYS A 80 5.42 3.31 13.09
CA LYS A 80 6.36 3.62 14.19
C LYS A 80 5.72 4.47 15.28
N SER A 81 4.81 5.38 14.94
CA SER A 81 4.10 6.19 15.94
C SER A 81 3.24 5.32 16.86
N GLN A 82 2.62 4.27 16.32
CA GLN A 82 1.81 3.34 17.09
C GLN A 82 2.68 2.41 17.94
N TRP A 83 3.83 2.00 17.39
CA TRP A 83 4.84 1.25 18.12
C TRP A 83 5.31 1.94 19.40
N TYR A 84 5.68 3.23 19.31
CA TYR A 84 6.15 3.98 20.47
C TYR A 84 5.11 4.03 21.61
N LYS A 85 3.82 4.09 21.27
CA LYS A 85 2.74 4.05 22.27
C LYS A 85 2.68 2.71 23.01
N ASN A 86 3.12 1.63 22.37
CA ASN A 86 3.07 0.26 22.90
C ASN A 86 4.33 -0.14 23.71
N LYS A 87 5.33 0.74 23.83
CA LYS A 87 6.57 0.54 24.63
C LYS A 87 7.42 -0.68 24.27
N ASP A 88 7.36 -1.15 23.03
CA ASP A 88 8.14 -2.31 22.57
C ASP A 88 9.52 -1.86 22.02
N ASN A 89 10.46 -2.80 21.83
CA ASN A 89 11.85 -2.57 21.42
C ASN A 89 11.94 -2.08 19.96
N GLY A 90 12.41 -0.84 19.75
CA GLY A 90 12.53 -0.23 18.42
C GLY A 90 13.25 -1.09 17.36
N ARG A 91 14.23 -1.91 17.73
CA ARG A 91 14.90 -2.83 16.80
C ARG A 91 13.96 -3.92 16.27
N ALA A 92 13.18 -4.53 17.16
CA ALA A 92 12.25 -5.58 16.78
C ALA A 92 11.12 -5.03 15.89
N TRP A 93 10.80 -3.74 16.02
CA TRP A 93 9.90 -3.06 15.09
C TRP A 93 10.54 -2.83 13.72
N ASP A 94 11.75 -2.25 13.70
CA ASP A 94 12.45 -1.98 12.45
C ASP A 94 12.61 -3.28 11.65
N ASP A 95 12.87 -4.42 12.32
CA ASP A 95 12.93 -5.74 11.69
C ASP A 95 11.56 -6.19 11.11
N ARG A 96 10.46 -6.04 11.85
CA ARG A 96 9.09 -6.40 11.36
C ARG A 96 8.65 -5.52 10.19
N PHE A 97 8.99 -4.24 10.22
CA PHE A 97 8.68 -3.32 9.15
C PHE A 97 9.53 -3.63 7.92
N GLN A 98 10.86 -3.59 8.05
CA GLN A 98 11.81 -3.71 6.95
C GLN A 98 11.80 -5.11 6.30
N TYR A 99 11.64 -6.16 7.11
CA TYR A 99 11.66 -7.57 6.66
C TYR A 99 10.27 -8.22 6.75
N GLY A 100 9.23 -7.41 6.65
CA GLY A 100 7.84 -7.85 6.67
C GLY A 100 6.96 -6.91 5.85
N ILE A 101 6.36 -5.94 6.51
CA ILE A 101 5.31 -5.08 5.93
C ILE A 101 5.83 -4.25 4.75
N ALA A 102 7.04 -3.70 4.84
CA ALA A 102 7.60 -2.82 3.82
C ALA A 102 8.39 -3.56 2.73
N MET A 103 8.38 -4.90 2.73
CA MET A 103 9.04 -5.64 1.67
C MET A 103 8.28 -5.47 0.35
N ASN A 104 8.97 -5.10 -0.73
CA ASN A 104 8.33 -4.99 -2.04
C ASN A 104 7.60 -6.29 -2.42
N SER A 105 8.13 -7.47 -2.09
CA SER A 105 7.45 -8.74 -2.36
C SER A 105 6.11 -8.88 -1.63
N PHE A 106 6.00 -8.36 -0.41
CA PHE A 106 4.75 -8.28 0.34
C PHE A 106 3.78 -7.29 -0.31
N LEU A 107 4.23 -6.06 -0.57
CA LEU A 107 3.39 -5.01 -1.16
C LEU A 107 2.91 -5.40 -2.56
N ASN A 108 3.73 -6.10 -3.35
CA ASN A 108 3.31 -6.65 -4.63
C ASN A 108 2.20 -7.67 -4.49
N HIS A 109 2.35 -8.60 -3.54
CA HIS A 109 1.30 -9.56 -3.25
C HIS A 109 0.02 -8.86 -2.78
N MET A 110 0.14 -7.79 -1.99
CA MET A 110 -1.02 -6.97 -1.63
C MET A 110 -1.64 -6.28 -2.85
N ALA A 111 -0.85 -5.80 -3.79
CA ALA A 111 -1.35 -5.14 -4.99
C ALA A 111 -2.21 -6.10 -5.83
N GLU A 112 -1.72 -7.34 -5.99
CA GLU A 112 -2.43 -8.44 -6.66
C GLU A 112 -3.76 -8.75 -5.94
N VAL A 113 -3.73 -9.04 -4.64
CA VAL A 113 -4.94 -9.51 -3.93
C VAL A 113 -5.96 -8.41 -3.65
N THR A 114 -5.54 -7.14 -3.61
CA THR A 114 -6.46 -6.01 -3.43
C THR A 114 -7.00 -5.47 -4.75
N GLY A 115 -6.48 -5.92 -5.90
CA GLY A 115 -6.90 -5.42 -7.22
C GLY A 115 -6.27 -4.08 -7.61
N VAL A 116 -5.22 -3.64 -6.91
CA VAL A 116 -4.47 -2.42 -7.28
C VAL A 116 -3.87 -2.52 -8.69
N GLU A 117 -3.50 -3.73 -9.10
CA GLU A 117 -2.95 -3.99 -10.42
C GLU A 117 -3.90 -3.65 -11.56
N ASP A 118 -5.22 -3.70 -11.34
CA ASP A 118 -6.23 -3.51 -12.39
C ASP A 118 -6.28 -2.06 -12.91
N PHE A 119 -5.72 -1.10 -12.18
CA PHE A 119 -5.74 0.31 -12.57
C PHE A 119 -4.35 0.93 -12.73
N ILE A 120 -3.29 0.12 -12.72
CA ILE A 120 -1.95 0.56 -13.15
C ILE A 120 -2.04 1.01 -14.60
N MET A 121 -1.47 2.18 -14.90
CA MET A 121 -1.40 2.77 -16.23
C MET A 121 0.05 2.87 -16.69
N LEU A 122 0.26 2.55 -17.97
CA LEU A 122 1.52 2.85 -18.64
C LEU A 122 1.56 4.33 -19.05
N LYS A 123 2.74 4.79 -19.47
CA LYS A 123 2.99 6.18 -19.92
C LYS A 123 1.94 6.71 -20.91
N ASP A 124 1.49 5.86 -21.83
CA ASP A 124 0.56 6.25 -22.90
C ASP A 124 -0.92 6.20 -22.48
N GLY A 125 -1.20 5.95 -21.19
CA GLY A 125 -2.56 5.80 -20.66
C GLY A 125 -3.17 4.41 -20.88
N GLU A 126 -2.44 3.52 -21.53
CA GLU A 126 -2.85 2.12 -21.73
C GLU A 126 -2.85 1.37 -20.37
N PRO A 127 -3.85 0.50 -20.13
CA PRO A 127 -3.88 -0.34 -18.94
C PRO A 127 -2.63 -1.23 -18.86
N GLY A 128 -1.88 -1.12 -17.76
CA GLY A 128 -0.73 -1.96 -17.46
C GLY A 128 -1.18 -3.32 -16.95
N ARG A 129 -1.72 -4.19 -17.80
CA ARG A 129 -2.01 -5.57 -17.39
C ARG A 129 -0.69 -6.34 -17.28
N TRP A 130 -0.42 -6.85 -16.07
CA TRP A 130 0.79 -7.62 -15.73
C TRP A 130 1.17 -8.71 -16.75
N CYS A 131 0.18 -9.43 -17.27
CA CYS A 131 0.38 -10.52 -18.21
C CYS A 131 0.80 -10.09 -19.63
N GLN A 132 0.69 -8.80 -19.98
CA GLN A 132 0.97 -8.31 -21.33
C GLN A 132 2.33 -7.63 -21.47
N VAL A 133 2.90 -7.08 -20.40
CA VAL A 133 4.11 -6.22 -20.49
C VAL A 133 5.32 -6.74 -19.72
N GLY A 134 5.17 -7.83 -18.95
CA GLY A 134 6.26 -8.30 -18.08
C GLY A 134 6.63 -7.24 -17.03
N LEU A 135 5.61 -6.56 -16.49
CA LEU A 135 5.77 -5.59 -15.42
C LEU A 135 6.62 -6.22 -14.31
N ALA A 136 7.60 -5.44 -13.84
CA ALA A 136 8.47 -5.93 -12.79
C ALA A 136 7.64 -6.04 -11.53
N LYS A 137 7.92 -7.06 -10.71
CA LYS A 137 7.27 -7.19 -9.40
C LYS A 137 7.17 -5.84 -8.70
N LYS A 138 8.27 -5.10 -8.66
CA LYS A 138 8.40 -3.76 -8.10
C LYS A 138 7.26 -2.76 -8.40
N ASP A 139 6.62 -2.81 -9.57
CA ASP A 139 5.65 -1.78 -9.97
C ASP A 139 4.36 -1.81 -9.12
N GLY A 140 3.95 -2.99 -8.63
CA GLY A 140 2.79 -3.11 -7.73
C GLY A 140 3.05 -2.48 -6.35
N ALA A 141 4.24 -2.70 -5.79
CA ALA A 141 4.67 -2.18 -4.51
C ALA A 141 4.77 -0.66 -4.57
N ASP A 142 5.50 -0.14 -5.57
CA ASP A 142 5.62 1.29 -5.79
C ASP A 142 4.23 1.94 -5.97
N THR A 143 3.26 1.24 -6.60
CA THR A 143 1.89 1.73 -6.75
C THR A 143 1.12 1.78 -5.43
N ILE A 144 1.22 0.75 -4.56
CA ILE A 144 0.61 0.81 -3.21
C ILE A 144 1.16 2.00 -2.43
N GLU A 145 2.48 2.13 -2.40
CA GLU A 145 3.15 3.23 -1.73
C GLU A 145 2.69 4.56 -2.31
N ALA A 146 2.64 4.68 -3.64
CA ALA A 146 2.22 5.90 -4.31
C ALA A 146 0.76 6.26 -4.01
N ILE A 147 -0.16 5.31 -3.89
CA ILE A 147 -1.55 5.59 -3.47
C ILE A 147 -1.56 6.13 -2.04
N ILE A 148 -0.80 5.52 -1.12
CA ILE A 148 -0.71 5.99 0.27
C ILE A 148 -0.12 7.40 0.32
N GLY A 149 0.93 7.66 -0.44
CA GLY A 149 1.55 8.98 -0.58
C GLY A 149 0.60 10.02 -1.17
N ALA A 150 -0.14 9.65 -2.23
CA ALA A 150 -1.15 10.50 -2.86
C ALA A 150 -2.25 10.89 -1.87
N VAL A 151 -2.77 9.94 -1.09
CA VAL A 151 -3.79 10.23 -0.06
C VAL A 151 -3.24 11.18 0.99
N TRP A 152 -2.00 10.98 1.45
CA TRP A 152 -1.37 11.88 2.40
C TRP A 152 -1.17 13.31 1.85
N GLU A 153 -0.66 13.45 0.63
CA GLU A 153 -0.48 14.76 -0.01
C GLU A 153 -1.83 15.47 -0.24
N ASP A 154 -2.89 14.70 -0.50
CA ASP A 154 -4.22 15.25 -0.76
C ASP A 154 -4.92 15.77 0.49
N CYS A 155 -4.86 15.05 1.62
CA CYS A 155 -5.62 15.41 2.83
C CYS A 155 -4.78 15.79 4.05
N SER A 156 -3.50 15.41 4.11
CA SER A 156 -2.62 15.54 5.28
C SER A 156 -3.22 15.01 6.60
N ASP A 157 -4.15 14.05 6.52
CA ASP A 157 -4.83 13.45 7.67
C ASP A 157 -4.38 12.02 7.94
N VAL A 158 -3.70 11.84 9.07
CA VAL A 158 -3.15 10.54 9.49
C VAL A 158 -4.25 9.48 9.65
N VAL A 159 -5.45 9.87 10.09
CA VAL A 159 -6.55 8.91 10.30
C VAL A 159 -7.02 8.36 8.96
N THR A 160 -7.29 9.23 8.00
CA THR A 160 -7.71 8.84 6.65
C THR A 160 -6.63 8.06 5.90
N THR A 161 -5.38 8.51 5.94
CA THR A 161 -4.25 7.79 5.33
C THR A 161 -4.12 6.38 5.90
N LYS A 162 -4.29 6.23 7.22
CA LYS A 162 -4.29 4.93 7.88
C LYS A 162 -5.44 4.03 7.42
N GLU A 163 -6.66 4.57 7.31
CA GLU A 163 -7.82 3.80 6.87
C GLU A 163 -7.65 3.28 5.43
N VAL A 164 -7.03 4.07 4.53
CA VAL A 164 -6.66 3.60 3.18
C VAL A 164 -5.56 2.55 3.24
N MET A 165 -4.47 2.83 3.98
CA MET A 165 -3.33 1.93 4.13
C MET A 165 -3.76 0.53 4.61
N MET A 166 -4.64 0.45 5.61
CA MET A 166 -5.16 -0.83 6.11
C MET A 166 -5.98 -1.58 5.07
N ARG A 167 -6.75 -0.88 4.22
CA ARG A 167 -7.56 -1.51 3.16
C ARG A 167 -6.74 -1.95 1.95
N LEU A 168 -5.59 -1.33 1.74
CA LEU A 168 -4.55 -1.80 0.81
C LEU A 168 -3.74 -2.99 1.38
N GLY A 169 -4.12 -3.55 2.53
CA GLY A 169 -3.49 -4.73 3.12
C GLY A 169 -2.23 -4.44 3.94
N VAL A 170 -1.87 -3.17 4.14
CA VAL A 170 -0.73 -2.76 4.96
C VAL A 170 -1.19 -2.67 6.43
N HIS A 171 -1.15 -3.82 7.10
CA HIS A 171 -1.57 -3.97 8.49
C HIS A 171 -0.38 -3.89 9.46
N TYR A 172 -0.65 -3.36 10.66
CA TYR A 172 0.32 -3.27 11.75
C TYR A 172 -0.41 -3.39 13.10
N PRO A 173 0.27 -3.87 14.16
CA PRO A 173 -0.36 -4.03 15.46
C PRO A 173 -0.71 -2.65 16.06
N GLU A 174 -2.01 -2.39 16.25
CA GLU A 174 -2.45 -1.18 16.95
C GLU A 174 -2.13 -1.26 18.44
N ARG A 175 -2.11 -2.44 19.03
CA ARG A 175 -1.85 -2.66 20.46
C ARG A 175 -0.61 -3.52 20.64
N GLY A 176 0.13 -3.29 21.73
CA GLY A 176 1.34 -4.06 22.02
C GLY A 176 1.07 -5.57 22.17
N GLU A 177 -0.10 -5.93 22.69
CA GLU A 177 -0.53 -7.33 22.81
C GLU A 177 -0.74 -8.04 21.45
N ASP A 178 -0.94 -7.28 20.37
CA ASP A 178 -1.09 -7.83 19.02
C ASP A 178 0.26 -8.05 18.31
N ALA A 179 1.38 -7.65 18.91
CA ALA A 179 2.71 -7.83 18.32
C ALA A 179 3.06 -9.31 18.08
N ASN A 180 2.69 -10.21 19.00
CA ASN A 180 2.91 -11.66 18.81
C ASN A 180 2.09 -12.20 17.63
N LYS A 181 0.86 -11.71 17.45
CA LYS A 181 0.01 -12.12 16.32
C LYS A 181 0.62 -11.68 15.00
N MET A 182 1.25 -10.51 14.98
CA MET A 182 1.97 -9.99 13.83
C MET A 182 3.14 -10.91 13.45
N ASP A 183 3.91 -11.38 14.43
CA ASP A 183 5.01 -12.31 14.19
C ASP A 183 4.51 -13.65 13.61
N ASP A 184 3.46 -14.23 14.20
CA ASP A 184 2.85 -15.46 13.70
C ASP A 184 2.41 -15.32 12.23
N TRP A 185 1.91 -14.14 11.86
CA TRP A 185 1.49 -13.88 10.49
C TRP A 185 2.61 -13.62 9.52
N LEU A 186 3.63 -12.85 9.92
CA LEU A 186 4.82 -12.71 9.11
C LEU A 186 5.45 -14.09 8.86
N ASP A 187 5.44 -14.98 9.85
CA ASP A 187 5.89 -16.36 9.68
C ASP A 187 5.03 -17.16 8.69
N VAL A 188 3.70 -16.99 8.70
CA VAL A 188 2.84 -17.56 7.65
C VAL A 188 3.22 -17.02 6.28
N LYS A 189 3.49 -15.71 6.14
CA LYS A 189 3.89 -15.10 4.86
C LYS A 189 5.26 -15.59 4.39
N ARG A 190 6.23 -15.81 5.29
CA ARG A 190 7.52 -16.45 4.99
C ARG A 190 7.33 -17.88 4.48
N LYS A 191 6.50 -18.67 5.16
CA LYS A 191 6.19 -20.06 4.75
C LYS A 191 5.54 -20.12 3.36
N LEU A 192 4.71 -19.12 3.03
CA LEU A 192 4.11 -18.95 1.71
C LEU A 192 5.06 -18.35 0.67
N LYS A 193 6.31 -17.99 1.04
CA LYS A 193 7.31 -17.36 0.18
C LYS A 193 6.87 -16.02 -0.41
N ILE A 194 5.98 -15.31 0.29
CA ILE A 194 5.56 -13.95 -0.04
C ILE A 194 6.63 -12.95 0.41
N ILE A 195 7.24 -13.21 1.57
CA ILE A 195 8.40 -12.48 2.09
C ILE A 195 9.57 -13.45 2.30
N GLY A 196 10.79 -12.91 2.21
CA GLY A 196 12.05 -13.66 2.27
C GLY A 196 12.50 -14.00 3.68
#